data_AF-A0A7W9T0J5-F1
#
_entry.id   AF-A0A7W9T0J5-F1
#
_cell.length_a   1.000
_cell.length_b   1.000
_cell.length_c   1.000
_cell.angle_alpha   90.00
_cell.angle_beta   90.00
_cell.angle_gamma   90.00
#
_symmetry.space_group_name_H-M   'P 1'
#
loop_
_entity.id
_entity.type
_entity.pdbx_description
1 polymer ?
#
loop_
_entity_poly.entity_id
_entity_poly.type
_entity_poly.pdbx_seq_one_letter_code
_entity_poly.pdbx_strand_id
1 'polypeptide(L)'
;MIPELKTTDPTIETVEKEVIPTLRFPTEDVLTDKAEIQRRRHDAERAATLGNAYHGKLDIYFQTADGSVKRVYTTVWATHEEYLTLKSGISLPLRAVLSFDFY
;
A
#
# COMPACT_ATOMS: atom_id res chain seq x y z
N MET A 1 2.91 -3.20 -18.42
CA MET A 1 2.12 -1.96 -18.35
C MET A 1 0.96 -2.24 -17.40
N ILE A 2 1.18 -1.98 -16.12
CA ILE A 2 0.06 -1.91 -15.18
C ILE A 2 -0.74 -0.69 -15.65
N PRO A 3 -2.05 -0.81 -15.92
CA PRO A 3 -2.85 0.35 -16.27
C PRO A 3 -2.61 1.41 -15.20
N GLU A 4 -2.42 2.67 -15.60
CA GLU A 4 -2.39 3.78 -14.66
C GLU A 4 -3.63 3.66 -13.78
N LEU A 5 -3.46 3.21 -12.54
CA LEU A 5 -4.51 3.24 -11.53
C LEU A 5 -4.76 4.72 -11.27
N LYS A 6 -5.65 5.30 -12.06
CA LYS A 6 -6.07 6.68 -11.90
C LYS A 6 -6.79 6.74 -10.56
N THR A 7 -6.39 7.71 -9.75
CA THR A 7 -6.83 8.04 -8.39
C THR A 7 -8.34 8.26 -8.22
N THR A 8 -9.14 8.05 -9.28
CA THR A 8 -10.58 8.23 -9.34
C THR A 8 -11.32 7.00 -9.88
N ASP A 9 -10.72 5.81 -9.91
CA ASP A 9 -11.43 4.60 -10.38
C ASP A 9 -12.53 4.23 -9.35
N PRO A 10 -13.82 4.47 -9.64
CA PRO A 10 -14.91 4.35 -8.66
C PRO A 10 -15.23 2.89 -8.30
N THR A 11 -14.47 1.94 -8.82
CA THR A 11 -14.66 0.50 -8.70
C THR A 11 -13.72 -0.16 -7.69
N ILE A 12 -12.70 0.55 -7.19
CA ILE A 12 -11.75 -0.02 -6.22
C ILE A 12 -12.38 0.00 -4.82
N GLU A 13 -12.60 -1.18 -4.27
CA GLU A 13 -13.12 -1.34 -2.92
C GLU A 13 -12.15 -0.75 -1.89
N THR A 14 -12.69 0.12 -1.04
CA THR A 14 -11.95 0.62 0.13
C THR A 14 -12.26 -0.25 1.33
N VAL A 15 -11.22 -0.80 1.94
CA VAL A 15 -11.32 -1.60 3.15
C VAL A 15 -10.73 -0.86 4.33
N GLU A 16 -11.30 -1.10 5.52
CA GLU A 16 -10.69 -0.66 6.77
C GLU A 16 -9.38 -1.43 7.00
N LYS A 17 -8.40 -0.79 7.63
CA LYS A 17 -7.10 -1.41 7.92
C LYS A 17 -7.24 -2.70 8.73
N GLU A 18 -8.24 -2.78 9.61
CA GLU A 18 -8.54 -3.95 10.44
C GLU A 18 -8.89 -5.21 9.62
N VAL A 19 -9.27 -5.05 8.35
CA VAL A 19 -9.54 -6.17 7.44
C VAL A 19 -8.25 -6.79 6.91
N ILE A 20 -7.17 -6.01 6.77
CA ILE A 20 -5.90 -6.44 6.15
C ILE A 20 -5.35 -7.75 6.72
N PRO A 21 -5.31 -7.99 8.06
CA PRO A 21 -4.81 -9.25 8.61
C PRO A 21 -5.62 -10.50 8.22
N THR A 22 -6.86 -10.32 7.76
CA THR A 22 -7.73 -11.42 7.31
C THR A 22 -7.57 -11.74 5.81
N LEU A 23 -6.89 -10.87 5.08
CA LEU A 23 -6.65 -11.02 3.65
C LEU A 23 -5.45 -11.92 3.38
N ARG A 24 -5.44 -12.52 2.18
CA ARG A 24 -4.29 -13.26 1.66
C ARG A 24 -3.54 -12.41 0.66
N PHE A 25 -2.21 -12.55 0.63
CA PHE A 25 -1.33 -11.79 -0.25
C PHE A 25 -0.54 -12.71 -1.17
N PRO A 26 -0.19 -12.23 -2.39
CA PRO A 26 0.69 -12.97 -3.29
C PRO A 26 2.05 -13.29 -2.63
N THR A 27 2.67 -14.38 -3.06
CA THR A 27 4.04 -14.75 -2.66
C THR A 27 5.08 -13.93 -3.41
N GLU A 28 4.83 -13.68 -4.70
CA GLU A 28 5.66 -12.87 -5.57
C GLU A 28 5.31 -11.38 -5.46
N ASP A 29 6.20 -10.54 -5.97
CA ASP A 29 5.94 -9.11 -6.10
C ASP A 29 4.86 -8.84 -7.15
N VAL A 30 3.90 -7.99 -6.81
CA VAL A 30 2.81 -7.59 -7.72
C VAL A 30 3.30 -6.64 -8.81
N LEU A 31 4.45 -6.00 -8.59
CA LEU A 31 5.15 -5.18 -9.57
C LEU A 31 6.25 -6.02 -10.23
N THR A 32 6.39 -5.87 -11.55
CA THR A 32 7.42 -6.59 -12.33
C THR A 32 8.54 -5.66 -12.82
N ASP A 33 8.27 -4.36 -12.89
CA ASP A 33 9.26 -3.35 -13.27
C ASP A 33 10.12 -2.96 -12.06
N LYS A 34 11.45 -3.06 -12.20
CA LYS A 34 12.39 -2.70 -11.13
C LYS A 34 12.27 -1.22 -10.74
N ALA A 35 12.04 -0.32 -11.69
CA ALA A 35 11.88 1.10 -11.39
C ALA A 35 10.62 1.36 -10.56
N GLU A 36 9.51 0.67 -10.85
CA GLU A 36 8.27 0.76 -10.07
C GLU A 36 8.47 0.21 -8.64
N ILE A 37 9.17 -0.91 -8.49
CA ILE A 37 9.51 -1.48 -7.17
C ILE A 37 10.35 -0.49 -6.35
N GLN A 38 11.37 0.12 -6.94
CA GLN A 38 12.21 1.12 -6.27
C GLN A 38 11.41 2.38 -5.92
N ARG A 39 10.53 2.83 -6.81
CA ARG A 39 9.64 3.96 -6.54
C ARG A 39 8.71 3.67 -5.37
N ARG A 40 8.05 2.50 -5.36
CA ARG A 40 7.19 2.07 -4.24
C ARG A 40 7.95 2.06 -2.92
N ARG A 41 9.21 1.63 -2.92
CA ARG A 41 10.06 1.64 -1.73
C ARG A 41 10.29 3.07 -1.20
N HIS A 42 10.67 3.99 -2.09
CA HIS A 42 10.86 5.39 -1.75
C HIS A 42 9.54 6.04 -1.25
N ASP A 43 8.42 5.75 -1.91
CA ASP A 43 7.11 6.26 -1.51
C ASP A 43 6.67 5.71 -0.15
N ALA A 44 6.99 4.45 0.18
CA ALA A 44 6.76 3.88 1.51
C ALA A 44 7.55 4.61 2.62
N GLU A 45 8.81 4.94 2.36
CA GLU A 45 9.67 5.70 3.29
C GLU A 45 9.15 7.13 3.50
N ARG A 46 8.70 7.77 2.40
CA ARG A 46 8.03 9.06 2.45
C ARG A 46 6.72 9.00 3.25
N ALA A 47 5.89 7.97 3.03
CA ALA A 47 4.62 7.78 3.73
C ALA A 47 4.82 7.60 5.24
N ALA A 48 5.82 6.82 5.66
CA ALA A 48 6.16 6.67 7.08
C ALA A 48 6.63 8.00 7.69
N THR A 49 7.46 8.77 6.96
CA THR A 49 7.93 10.08 7.41
C THR A 49 6.76 11.06 7.63
N LEU A 50 5.85 11.15 6.67
CA LEU A 50 4.67 12.02 6.76
C LEU A 50 3.69 11.55 7.85
N GLY A 51 3.52 10.24 7.99
CA GLY A 51 2.67 9.65 9.03
C GLY A 51 3.20 9.96 10.44
N ASN A 52 4.51 9.88 10.64
CA ASN A 52 5.13 10.19 11.93
C ASN A 52 5.17 11.69 12.23
N ALA A 53 5.45 12.54 11.24
CA ALA A 53 5.57 13.98 11.45
C ALA A 53 4.22 14.72 11.54
N TYR A 54 3.24 14.30 10.73
CA TYR A 54 1.99 15.04 10.54
C TYR A 54 0.74 14.24 10.85
N HIS A 55 0.89 12.95 11.19
CA HIS A 55 -0.24 12.03 11.41
C HIS A 55 -1.18 11.97 10.19
N GLY A 56 -0.62 12.26 9.01
CA GLY A 56 -1.34 12.28 7.75
C GLY A 56 -1.83 10.89 7.39
N LYS A 57 -3.03 10.82 6.83
CA LYS A 57 -3.53 9.62 6.17
C LYS A 57 -3.34 9.78 4.66
N LEU A 58 -3.08 8.67 4.01
CA LEU A 58 -2.95 8.58 2.56
C LEU A 58 -3.68 7.35 2.06
N ASP A 59 -3.94 7.31 0.76
CA ASP A 59 -4.44 6.12 0.11
C ASP A 59 -3.28 5.18 -0.23
N ILE A 60 -3.43 3.91 0.16
CA ILE A 60 -2.52 2.83 -0.19
C ILE A 60 -3.30 1.83 -1.04
N TYR A 61 -2.86 1.62 -2.27
CA TYR A 61 -3.42 0.63 -3.17
C TYR A 61 -2.59 -0.65 -3.11
N PHE A 62 -3.26 -1.78 -2.95
CA PHE A 62 -2.59 -3.08 -2.84
C PHE A 62 -3.41 -4.18 -3.51
N GLN A 63 -2.74 -5.27 -3.88
CA GLN A 63 -3.37 -6.42 -4.51
C GLN A 63 -3.39 -7.62 -3.55
N THR A 64 -4.52 -8.32 -3.50
CA THR A 64 -4.68 -9.57 -2.74
C THR A 64 -4.31 -10.80 -3.59
N ALA A 65 -4.16 -11.96 -2.94
CA ALA A 65 -3.73 -13.20 -3.58
C ALA A 65 -4.64 -13.68 -4.72
N ASP A 66 -5.91 -13.27 -4.72
CA ASP A 66 -6.90 -13.53 -5.77
C ASP A 66 -6.80 -12.57 -6.97
N GLY A 67 -5.87 -11.61 -6.94
CA GLY A 67 -5.67 -10.59 -7.97
C GLY A 67 -6.51 -9.33 -7.78
N SER A 68 -7.40 -9.27 -6.79
CA SER A 68 -8.24 -8.10 -6.53
C SER A 68 -7.41 -6.91 -6.04
N VAL A 69 -7.67 -5.72 -6.58
CA VAL A 69 -7.06 -4.47 -6.10
C VAL A 69 -7.97 -3.84 -5.05
N LYS A 70 -7.39 -3.46 -3.92
CA LYS A 70 -8.08 -2.81 -2.80
C LYS A 70 -7.35 -1.53 -2.40
N ARG A 71 -8.09 -0.64 -1.74
CA ARG A 71 -7.58 0.60 -1.18
C ARG A 71 -7.74 0.60 0.33
N VAL A 72 -6.75 1.11 1.05
CA VAL A 72 -6.89 1.46 2.47
C VAL A 72 -6.49 2.92 2.67
N TYR A 73 -7.32 3.67 3.39
CA TYR A 73 -7.04 5.05 3.76
C TYR A 73 -6.56 5.13 5.22
N THR A 74 -5.25 5.19 5.42
CA THR A 74 -4.67 5.15 6.79
C THR A 74 -3.30 5.81 6.85
N THR A 75 -2.74 5.85 8.07
CA THR A 75 -1.39 6.35 8.35
C THR A 75 -0.40 5.18 8.33
N VAL A 76 0.72 5.36 7.64
CA VAL A 76 1.89 4.48 7.72
C VAL A 76 2.75 4.94 8.90
N TRP A 77 3.09 4.02 9.81
CA TRP A 77 3.94 4.28 10.99
C TRP A 77 5.40 3.91 10.73
N ALA A 78 5.64 2.79 10.05
CA ALA A 78 6.99 2.35 9.72
C ALA A 78 7.02 1.59 8.39
N THR A 79 8.20 1.54 7.78
CA THR A 79 8.49 0.73 6.60
C THR A 79 9.66 -0.20 6.90
N HIS A 80 9.47 -1.49 6.67
CA HIS A 80 10.48 -2.53 6.76
C HIS A 80 10.81 -3.06 5.37
N GLU A 81 11.82 -3.92 5.24
CA GLU A 81 12.20 -4.51 3.95
C GLU A 81 11.03 -5.25 3.30
N GLU A 82 10.25 -5.99 4.09
CA GLU A 82 9.18 -6.86 3.58
C GLU A 82 7.76 -6.33 3.78
N TYR A 83 7.54 -5.38 4.71
CA TYR A 83 6.20 -4.95 5.10
C TYR A 83 6.14 -3.49 5.55
N LEU A 84 4.94 -2.91 5.45
CA LEU A 84 4.56 -1.65 6.09
C LEU A 84 3.92 -1.94 7.43
N THR A 85 4.25 -1.15 8.44
CA THR A 85 3.45 -1.07 9.67
C THR A 85 2.50 0.11 9.56
N LEU A 86 1.21 -0.18 9.53
CA LEU A 86 0.14 0.80 9.54
C LEU A 86 -0.24 1.14 10.97
N LYS A 87 -1.00 2.22 11.16
CA LYS A 87 -1.59 2.58 12.46
C LYS A 87 -2.27 1.38 13.12
N SER A 88 -2.12 1.27 14.44
CA SER A 88 -2.57 0.11 15.24
C SER A 88 -1.76 -1.18 15.06
N GLY A 89 -0.55 -1.10 14.48
CA GLY A 89 0.38 -2.23 14.38
C GLY A 89 0.04 -3.24 13.28
N ILE A 90 -0.87 -2.90 12.38
CA ILE A 90 -1.29 -3.77 11.27
C ILE A 90 -0.16 -3.84 10.24
N SER A 91 0.18 -5.06 9.82
CA SER A 91 1.22 -5.30 8.82
C SER A 91 0.61 -5.51 7.44
N LEU A 92 1.13 -4.79 6.44
CA LEU A 92 0.78 -4.96 5.02
C LEU A 92 2.05 -5.31 4.24
N PRO A 93 2.14 -6.48 3.57
CA PRO A 93 3.33 -6.84 2.80
C PRO A 93 3.66 -5.79 1.74
N LEU A 94 4.89 -5.29 1.72
CA LEU A 94 5.33 -4.24 0.80
C LEU A 94 5.23 -4.74 -0.64
N ARG A 95 5.53 -6.03 -0.87
CA ARG A 95 5.40 -6.70 -2.18
C ARG A 95 3.98 -6.72 -2.75
N ALA A 96 2.96 -6.51 -1.91
CA ALA A 96 1.57 -6.46 -2.34
C ALA A 96 1.09 -5.03 -2.64
N VAL A 97 1.87 -4.02 -2.27
CA VAL A 97 1.53 -2.61 -2.51
C VAL A 97 1.82 -2.25 -3.97
N LEU A 98 0.88 -1.55 -4.58
CA LEU A 98 0.96 -1.05 -5.96
C LEU A 98 1.43 0.40 -5.97
N SER A 99 0.80 1.25 -5.15
CA SER A 99 1.08 2.69 -5.11
C SER A 99 0.57 3.36 -3.84
N PHE A 100 1.03 4.59 -3.64
CA PHE A 100 0.60 5.51 -2.59
C PHE A 100 0.10 6.79 -3.25
N ASP A 101 -0.99 7.37 -2.77
CA ASP A 101 -1.48 8.68 -3.21
C ASP A 101 -1.39 9.69 -2.07
N PHE A 102 -0.64 10.76 -2.29
CA PHE A 102 -0.33 11.80 -1.31
C PHE A 102 -1.15 13.07 -1.61
N TYR A 103 -1.87 13.58 -0.61
CA TYR A 103 -2.64 14.82 -0.67
C TYR A 103 -1.83 16.05 -0.22
#